data_AF-A0A9R0P1E8-F1
#
_entry.id   AF-A0A9R0P1E8-F1
#
_cell.length_a   1.000
_cell.length_b   1.000
_cell.length_c   1.000
_cell.angle_alpha   90.00
_cell.angle_beta   90.00
_cell.angle_gamma   90.00
#
_symmetry.space_group_name_H-M   'P 1'
#
loop_
_entity.id
_entity.type
_entity.pdbx_description
1 polymer ?
#
loop_
_entity_poly.entity_id
_entity_poly.type
_entity_poly.pdbx_seq_one_letter_code
_entity_poly.pdbx_strand_id
1 'polypeptide(L)' 'MCADLLPELVRLDEWGYPVVAPGPVPAELAAEARAAAAACPALALRLRKD' A
#
# COMPACT_ATOMS: atom_id res chain seq x y z
N MET A 1 1.32 -1.34 9.83
CA MET A 1 1.09 0.12 9.71
C MET A 1 0.83 0.61 8.29
N CYS A 2 1.25 -0.05 7.20
CA CYS A 2 0.64 0.13 5.87
C CYS A 2 0.05 -1.20 5.35
N ALA A 3 0.76 -2.32 5.55
CA ALA A 3 0.25 -3.66 5.27
C ALA A 3 -1.03 -3.97 6.07
N ASP A 4 -1.14 -3.52 7.33
CA ASP A 4 -2.38 -3.68 8.11
C ASP A 4 -3.56 -2.87 7.55
N LEU A 5 -3.29 -1.77 6.83
CA LEU A 5 -4.33 -0.90 6.27
C LEU A 5 -4.80 -1.37 4.88
N LEU A 6 -3.96 -2.14 4.17
CA LEU A 6 -4.27 -2.69 2.85
C LEU A 6 -3.61 -4.06 2.67
N PRO A 7 -4.02 -5.07 3.46
CA PRO A 7 -3.42 -6.41 3.41
C PRO A 7 -3.67 -7.13 2.09
N GLU A 8 -4.68 -6.73 1.32
CA GLU A 8 -5.03 -7.31 0.03
C GLU A 8 -3.97 -7.04 -1.03
N LEU A 9 -3.27 -5.90 -0.95
CA LEU A 9 -2.33 -5.45 -1.97
C LEU A 9 -0.92 -5.18 -1.44
N VAL A 10 -0.73 -5.06 -0.13
CA VAL A 10 0.57 -4.71 0.47
C VAL A 10 0.95 -5.73 1.51
N ARG A 11 2.12 -6.34 1.32
CA ARG A 11 2.82 -7.15 2.33
C ARG A 11 4.14 -6.49 2.69
N LEU A 12 4.75 -6.91 3.80
CA LEU A 12 6.11 -6.52 4.14
C LEU A 12 7.10 -7.62 3.74
N ASP A 13 8.30 -7.21 3.34
CA ASP A 13 9.45 -8.11 3.25
C ASP A 13 10.14 -8.30 4.61
N GLU A 14 11.24 -9.04 4.63
CA GLU A 14 12.02 -9.32 5.84
C GLU A 14 12.65 -8.07 6.49
N TRP A 15 12.72 -6.94 5.77
CA TRP A 15 13.23 -5.66 6.27
C TRP A 15 12.10 -4.67 6.63
N GLY A 16 10.84 -5.04 6.44
CA GLY A 16 9.69 -4.20 6.72
C GLY A 16 9.33 -3.22 5.59
N TYR A 17 9.87 -3.38 4.38
CA TYR A 17 9.49 -2.57 3.22
C TYR A 17 8.24 -3.12 2.53
N PRO A 18 7.36 -2.23 2.03
CA PRO A 18 6.14 -2.64 1.37
C PRO A 18 6.44 -3.27 0.00
N VAL A 19 5.94 -4.49 -0.21
CA VAL A 19 5.87 -5.16 -1.50
C VAL A 19 4.42 -5.13 -1.97
N VAL A 20 4.19 -4.59 -3.17
CA VAL A 20 2.86 -4.32 -3.72
C VAL A 20 2.46 -5.39 -4.74
N ALA A 21 1.21 -5.84 -4.68
CA ALA A 21 0.64 -6.75 -5.66
C ALA A 21 0.61 -6.09 -7.07
N PRO A 22 0.82 -6.86 -8.15
CA PRO A 22 0.78 -6.31 -9.49
C PRO A 22 -0.65 -5.91 -9.89
N GLY A 23 -0.77 -4.85 -10.71
CA GLY A 23 -2.04 -4.40 -11.28
C GLY A 23 -2.58 -3.12 -10.65
N PRO A 24 -3.72 -2.62 -11.16
CA PRO A 24 -4.37 -1.43 -10.62
C PRO A 24 -5.00 -1.69 -9.26
N VAL A 25 -5.16 -0.63 -8.47
CA VAL A 25 -5.94 -0.68 -7.23
C VAL A 25 -7.43 -0.77 -7.60
N PRO A 26 -8.17 -1.81 -7.16
CA PRO A 26 -9.62 -1.88 -7.32
C PRO A 26 -10.31 -0.66 -6.70
N ALA A 27 -11.43 -0.22 -7.29
CA ALA A 27 -12.09 1.03 -6.89
C ALA A 27 -12.55 1.01 -5.43
N GLU A 28 -12.97 -0.15 -4.95
CA GLU A 28 -13.39 -0.43 -3.58
C GLU A 28 -12.24 -0.33 -2.55
N LEU A 29 -10.98 -0.50 -2.98
CA LEU A 29 -9.79 -0.40 -2.11
C LEU A 29 -9.10 0.97 -2.21
N ALA A 30 -9.69 1.92 -2.92
CA ALA A 30 -9.04 3.21 -3.19
C ALA A 30 -8.84 4.06 -1.91
N ALA A 31 -9.69 3.90 -0.90
CA ALA A 31 -9.57 4.63 0.37
C ALA A 31 -8.42 4.06 1.21
N GLU A 32 -8.37 2.74 1.34
CA GLU A 32 -7.36 1.96 2.02
C GLU A 32 -5.98 2.19 1.38
N ALA A 33 -5.92 2.24 0.04
CA ALA A 33 -4.69 2.57 -0.69
C ALA A 33 -4.15 3.97 -0.38
N ARG A 34 -5.03 4.97 -0.26
CA ARG A 34 -4.61 6.32 0.17
C ARG A 34 -4.11 6.32 1.61
N ALA A 35 -4.83 5.63 2.51
CA ALA A 35 -4.45 5.54 3.92
C ALA A 35 -3.10 4.83 4.10
N ALA A 36 -2.90 3.68 3.43
CA ALA A 36 -1.66 2.92 3.46
C ALA A 36 -0.47 3.75 2.94
N ALA A 37 -0.64 4.50 1.85
CA ALA A 37 0.40 5.38 1.31
C ALA A 37 0.75 6.51 2.29
N ALA A 38 -0.24 7.12 2.95
CA ALA A 38 -0.02 8.19 3.92
C ALA A 38 0.62 7.70 5.23
N ALA A 39 0.34 6.45 5.63
CA ALA A 39 0.83 5.87 6.87
C ALA A 39 2.25 5.30 6.78
N CYS A 40 2.85 5.22 5.58
CA CYS A 40 4.18 4.64 5.39
C CYS A 40 5.29 5.60 5.90
N PRO A 41 5.96 5.30 7.04
CA PRO A 41 6.93 6.21 7.64
C PRO A 41 8.21 6.34 6.80
N ALA A 42 8.57 5.28 6.07
CA ALA A 42 9.73 5.24 5.19
C ALA A 42 9.51 5.95 3.85
N LEU A 43 8.29 6.45 3.57
CA LEU A 43 7.90 7.04 2.28
C LEU A 43 8.12 6.09 1.09
N ALA A 44 8.13 4.79 1.34
CA ALA A 44 8.39 3.75 0.34
C ALA A 44 7.15 3.44 -0.52
N LEU A 45 5.95 3.76 -0.04
CA LEU A 45 4.69 3.51 -0.74
C LEU A 45 4.12 4.81 -1.32
N ARG A 46 3.69 4.76 -2.58
CA ARG A 46 3.04 5.90 -3.25
C ARG A 46 1.87 5.45 -4.10
N LEU A 47 0.75 6.17 -4.00
CA LEU A 47 -0.37 6.02 -4.92
C LEU A 47 -0.16 6.91 -6.15
N ARG A 48 -0.53 6.39 -7.32
CA ARG A 48 -0.53 7.10 -8.60
C ARG A 48 -1.92 7.06 -9.19
N LYS A 49 -2.22 8.09 -9.97
CA LYS A 49 -3.42 8.16 -10.80
C LYS A 49 -2.90 8.22 -12.23
N ASP A 50 -3.29 7.24 -13.03
CA ASP A 50 -3.05 7.25 -14.47
C ASP A 50 -4.07 8.17 -15.16
#